data_AF-A0A812VZM3-F1
#
_entry.id   AF-A0A812VZM3-F1
#
_cell.length_a   1.000
_cell.length_b   1.000
_cell.length_c   1.000
_cell.angle_alpha   90.00
_cell.angle_beta   90.00
_cell.angle_gamma   90.00
#
_symmetry.space_group_name_H-M   'P 1'
#
loop_
_entity.id
_entity.type
_entity.pdbx_description
1 polymer ?
#
loop_
_entity_poly.entity_id
_entity_poly.type
_entity_poly.pdbx_seq_one_letter_code
_entity_poly.pdbx_strand_id
1 'polypeptide(L)' 'MAAVWLETHGKAVLVKGDTMMIKDLLKAKGGKWNGGLKSWLFPGSKKAGAALTHHTWHASS' A
#
# COMPACT_ATOMS: atom_id res chain seq x y z
N MET A 1 0.38 19.48 -9.02
CA MET A 1 0.93 18.82 -7.82
C MET A 1 -0.03 17.72 -7.42
N ALA A 2 0.35 16.45 -7.64
CA ALA A 2 -0.45 15.31 -7.22
C ALA A 2 -0.28 15.13 -5.70
N ALA A 3 -1.33 15.42 -4.93
CA ALA A 3 -1.34 15.18 -3.50
C ALA A 3 -2.08 13.86 -3.23
N VAL A 4 -1.40 12.94 -2.57
CA VAL A 4 -1.99 11.71 -2.04
C VAL A 4 -1.78 11.72 -0.53
N TRP A 5 -2.83 11.44 0.22
CA TRP A 5 -2.75 11.33 1.67
C TRP A 5 -3.48 10.07 2.16
N LEU A 6 -3.09 9.66 3.37
CA LEU A 6 -3.59 8.46 4.03
C LEU A 6 -4.47 8.87 5.21
N GLU A 7 -5.67 8.28 5.27
CA GLU A 7 -6.58 8.43 6.40
C GLU A 7 -6.76 7.07 7.06
N THR A 8 -6.47 6.96 8.35
CA THR A 8 -6.68 5.73 9.12
C THR A 8 -8.07 5.74 9.74
N HIS A 9 -8.83 4.66 9.50
CA HIS A 9 -10.18 4.48 10.04
C HIS A 9 -10.23 3.12 10.75
N GLY A 10 -9.89 3.12 12.04
CA GLY A 10 -9.78 1.92 12.87
C GLY A 10 -8.74 0.93 12.33
N LYS A 11 -9.19 -0.24 11.85
CA LYS A 11 -8.34 -1.28 11.25
C LYS A 11 -8.26 -1.17 9.73
N ALA A 12 -8.54 -0.03 9.13
CA ALA A 12 -8.44 0.17 7.68
C ALA A 12 -7.70 1.48 7.37
N VAL A 13 -6.96 1.49 6.26
CA VAL A 13 -6.30 2.67 5.72
C VAL A 13 -7.00 3.08 4.44
N LEU A 14 -7.43 4.33 4.35
CA LEU A 14 -7.99 4.93 3.16
C LEU A 14 -6.90 5.74 2.45
N VAL A 15 -6.72 5.52 1.16
CA VAL A 15 -5.83 6.33 0.30
C VAL A 15 -6.70 7.23 -0.56
N LYS A 16 -6.50 8.54 -0.43
CA LYS A 16 -7.26 9.57 -1.15
C LYS A 16 -6.32 10.54 -1.87
N GLY A 17 -6.90 11.29 -2.80
CA GLY A 17 -6.19 12.23 -3.66
C GLY A 17 -5.93 11.65 -5.05
N ASP A 18 -4.84 12.06 -5.67
CA ASP A 18 -4.53 11.71 -7.05
C ASP A 18 -3.92 10.31 -7.17
N THR A 19 -4.78 9.30 -7.05
CA THR A 19 -4.38 7.88 -7.04
C THR A 19 -4.35 7.26 -8.44
N MET A 20 -4.55 8.03 -9.51
CA MET A 20 -4.66 7.50 -10.88
C MET A 20 -3.34 6.92 -11.37
N MET A 21 -2.22 7.61 -11.10
CA MET A 21 -0.88 7.14 -11.48
C MET A 21 -0.41 5.92 -10.67
N ILE A 22 -0.90 5.79 -9.43
CA ILE A 22 -0.52 4.70 -8.52
C ILE A 22 -1.61 3.61 -8.40
N LYS A 23 -2.62 3.65 -9.27
CA LYS A 23 -3.76 2.72 -9.25
C LYS A 23 -3.31 1.27 -9.33
N ASP A 24 -2.43 0.95 -10.27
CA ASP A 24 -1.91 -0.40 -10.45
C ASP A 24 -1.08 -0.86 -9.24
N LEU A 25 -0.29 0.05 -8.64
CA LEU A 25 0.45 -0.23 -7.42
C LEU A 25 -0.50 -0.53 -6.25
N LEU A 26 -1.53 0.29 -6.06
CA LEU A 26 -2.51 0.13 -4.98
C LEU A 26 -3.30 -1.18 -5.12
N LYS A 27 -3.69 -1.52 -6.36
CA LYS A 27 -4.34 -2.78 -6.69
C LYS A 27 -3.41 -3.97 -6.43
N ALA A 28 -2.14 -3.89 -6.85
CA ALA A 28 -1.13 -4.93 -6.61
C ALA A 28 -0.85 -5.15 -5.11
N LYS A 29 -0.96 -4.10 -4.30
CA LYS A 29 -0.85 -4.18 -2.82
C LYS A 29 -2.12 -4.70 -2.13
N GLY A 30 -3.15 -5.10 -2.89
CA GLY A 30 -4.39 -5.64 -2.35
C GLY A 30 -5.38 -4.56 -1.88
N GLY A 31 -5.20 -3.33 -2.32
CA GLY A 31 -6.17 -2.26 -2.09
C GLY A 31 -7.48 -2.53 -2.83
N LYS A 32 -8.59 -2.16 -2.21
CA LYS A 32 -9.92 -2.21 -2.82
C LYS A 32 -10.40 -0.80 -3.15
N TRP A 33 -10.66 -0.53 -4.43
CA TRP A 33 -11.25 0.75 -4.83
C TRP A 33 -12.70 0.85 -4.35
N ASN A 34 -13.06 1.97 -3.73
CA ASN A 34 -14.44 2.33 -3.40
C ASN A 34 -14.85 3.58 -4.17
N GLY A 35 -15.73 3.39 -5.16
CA GLY A 35 -16.23 4.47 -6.01
C GLY A 35 -17.11 5.49 -5.29
N GLY A 36 -17.76 5.11 -4.18
CA GLY A 36 -18.58 6.05 -3.39
C GLY A 36 -17.74 7.09 -2.66
N LEU A 37 -16.55 6.71 -2.19
CA LEU A 37 -15.62 7.60 -1.49
C LEU A 37 -14.46 8.09 -2.37
N LYS A 38 -14.42 7.65 -3.63
CA LYS A 38 -13.30 7.85 -4.57
C LYS A 38 -11.94 7.60 -3.90
N SER A 39 -11.87 6.50 -3.14
CA SER A 39 -10.72 6.19 -2.28
C SER A 39 -10.40 4.70 -2.32
N TRP A 40 -9.14 4.36 -2.11
CA TRP A 40 -8.74 2.97 -1.91
C TRP A 40 -8.83 2.59 -0.45
N LEU A 41 -9.45 1.45 -0.15
CA LEU A 41 -9.48 0.86 1.19
C LEU A 41 -8.46 -0.27 1.27
N PHE A 42 -7.63 -0.21 2.30
CA PHE A 42 -6.71 -1.26 2.67
C PHE A 42 -7.13 -1.80 4.04
N PRO A 43 -7.48 -3.10 4.16
CA PRO A 43 -7.67 -3.70 5.48
C PRO A 43 -6.32 -3.65 6.20
N GLY A 44 -6.25 -2.84 7.24
CA GLY A 44 -5.16 -2.71 8.20
C GLY A 44 -5.07 -3.96 9.06
N SER A 45 -4.69 -5.06 8.44
CA SER A 45 -4.11 -6.24 9.06
C SER A 45 -3.73 -7.19 7.94
N LYS A 46 -2.50 -7.03 7.45
CA LYS A 46 -1.52 -8.09 7.44
C LYS A 46 -0.17 -7.39 7.40
N LYS A 47 0.64 -7.75 8.40
CA LYS A 47 2.02 -7.33 8.61
C LYS A 47 2.66 -7.04 7.25
N ALA A 48 3.25 -5.85 7.12
CA ALA A 48 4.38 -5.70 6.23
C ALA A 48 5.44 -6.68 6.72
N GLY A 49 5.29 -7.95 6.36
CA GLY A 49 6.39 -8.87 6.18
C GLY A 49 7.16 -8.28 5.03
N ALA A 50 7.93 -7.25 5.32
CA ALA A 50 9.13 -6.98 4.58
C ALA A 50 9.89 -8.30 4.61
N ALA A 51 9.70 -9.10 3.57
CA ALA A 51 10.76 -9.93 3.06
C ALA A 51 11.88 -8.95 2.72
N LEU A 52 12.62 -8.53 3.76
CA LEU A 52 14.01 -8.15 3.61
C LEU A 52 14.67 -9.42 3.12
N THR A 53 14.66 -9.59 1.81
CA THR A 53 15.59 -10.44 1.11
C THR A 53 16.97 -9.99 1.55
N HIS A 54 17.53 -10.71 2.53
CA HIS A 54 18.92 -10.59 2.91
C HIS A 54 19.74 -11.25 1.79
N HIS A 55 19.86 -10.55 0.67
CA HIS A 55 20.72 -10.92 -0.44
C HIS A 55 22.10 -10.30 -0.20
N THR A 56 22.91 -10.92 0.65
CA THR A 56 24.35 -10.60 0.84
C THR A 56 24.94 -11.64 1.81
N TRP A 57 26.08 -12.28 1.61
CA TRP A 57 26.92 -12.63 0.47
C TRP A 57 27.75 -13.83 1.01
N HIS A 58 28.14 -14.77 0.14
CA HIS A 58 28.85 -15.99 0.53
C HIS A 58 30.34 -15.67 0.75
N ALA A 59 30.89 -15.88 1.94
CA ALA A 59 32.35 -15.86 2.13
C ALA A 59 32.77 -16.84 3.22
N SER A 60 32.95 -18.10 2.81
CA SER A 60 33.85 -19.04 3.48
C SER A 60 35.28 -18.71 3.06
N SER A 61 36.19 -18.54 4.03
CA SER A 61 37.52 -19.18 4.13
C SER A 61 38.33 -18.52 5.24
#